data_AF-A0A9X2FHP5-F1
#
_entry.id   AF-A0A9X2FHP5-F1
#
_cell.length_a   1.000
_cell.length_b   1.000
_cell.length_c   1.000
_cell.angle_alpha   90.00
_cell.angle_beta   90.00
_cell.angle_gamma   90.00
#
_symmetry.space_group_name_H-M   'P 1'
#
loop_
_entity.id
_entity.type
_entity.pdbx_description
1 polymer ?
#
loop_
_entity_poly.entity_id
_entity_poly.type
_entity_poly.pdbx_seq_one_letter_code
_entity_poly.pdbx_strand_id
1 'polypeptide(L)' 'MKQAVWITIVALLILHQDFWWWDDGYLVFGFMPIGLFYQACISLAAAITWYLATIYSWPAELEGTEGGPQQ' A
#
# COMPACT_ATOMS: atom_id res chain seq x y z
N MET A 1 14.61 3.20 5.66
CA MET A 1 13.48 2.23 5.59
C MET A 1 12.14 2.93 5.81
N LYS A 2 11.86 3.54 6.99
CA LYS A 2 10.61 4.29 7.27
C LYS A 2 10.26 5.35 6.22
N GLN A 3 11.25 6.13 5.75
CA GLN A 3 11.05 7.16 4.72
C GLN A 3 10.55 6.58 3.38
N ALA A 4 10.98 5.38 3.01
CA ALA A 4 10.55 4.73 1.78
C ALA A 4 9.07 4.35 1.85
N VAL A 5 8.60 3.81 2.99
CA VAL A 5 7.19 3.50 3.22
C VAL A 5 6.33 4.76 3.09
N TRP A 6 6.76 5.87 3.68
CA TRP A 6 6.06 7.15 3.56
C TRP A 6 6.00 7.68 2.12
N ILE A 7 7.11 7.60 1.37
CA ILE A 7 7.14 7.99 -0.04
C ILE A 7 6.17 7.14 -0.86
N THR A 8 6.15 5.82 -0.63
CA THR A 8 5.23 4.90 -1.32
C THR A 8 3.76 5.22 -1.00
N ILE A 9 3.43 5.55 0.25
CA ILE A 9 2.07 5.94 0.64
C ILE A 9 1.64 7.23 -0.08
N VAL A 10 2.49 8.26 -0.11
CA VAL A 10 2.20 9.52 -0.80
C VAL A 10 2.06 9.30 -2.31
N ALA A 11 2.94 8.50 -2.90
CA ALA A 11 2.85 8.15 -4.32
C ALA A 11 1.54 7.43 -4.65
N LEU A 12 1.13 6.45 -3.82
CA LEU A 12 -0.13 5.74 -3.98
C LEU A 12 -1.34 6.69 -3.88
N LEU A 13 -1.33 7.65 -2.95
CA LEU A 13 -2.39 8.65 -2.82
C LEU A 13 -2.57 9.50 -4.08
N ILE A 14 -1.47 9.91 -4.71
CA ILE A 14 -1.50 10.68 -5.94
C ILE A 14 -1.99 9.82 -7.10
N LEU A 15 -1.45 8.60 -7.24
CA LEU A 15 -1.85 7.66 -8.29
C LEU A 15 -3.32 7.25 -8.15
N HIS A 16 -3.86 7.19 -6.93
CA HIS A 16 -5.24 6.79 -6.67
C HIS A 16 -6.29 7.77 -7.22
N GLN A 17 -5.91 9.03 -7.48
CA GLN A 17 -6.84 10.02 -8.05
C GLN A 17 -7.26 9.68 -9.48
N ASP A 18 -6.47 8.88 -10.21
CA ASP A 18 -6.78 8.38 -11.55
C ASP A 18 -7.42 9.42 -12.50
N PHE A 19 -6.72 10.52 -12.74
CA PHE A 19 -7.18 11.55 -13.70
C PHE A 19 -6.85 11.23 -15.15
N TRP A 20 -6.05 10.18 -15.41
CA TRP A 20 -5.50 9.91 -16.73
C TRP A 20 -6.33 8.91 -17.51
N TRP A 21 -6.79 7.84 -16.86
CA TRP A 21 -7.57 6.78 -17.51
C TRP A 21 -9.08 6.88 -17.27
N TRP A 22 -9.54 7.95 -16.61
CA TRP A 22 -10.94 8.18 -16.28
C TRP A 22 -11.88 8.15 -17.51
N ASP A 23 -11.42 8.62 -18.67
CA ASP A 23 -12.20 8.66 -19.92
C ASP A 23 -11.77 7.59 -20.93
N ASP A 24 -10.83 6.70 -20.56
CA ASP A 24 -10.32 5.68 -21.47
C ASP A 24 -11.17 4.40 -21.41
N GLY A 25 -11.85 4.11 -22.51
CA GLY A 25 -12.68 2.93 -22.69
C GLY A 25 -11.91 1.64 -23.01
N TYR A 26 -10.58 1.64 -22.96
CA TYR A 26 -9.78 0.45 -23.25
C TYR A 26 -10.16 -0.70 -22.30
N LEU A 27 -10.53 -1.84 -22.91
CA LEU A 27 -10.93 -3.06 -22.20
C LEU A 27 -9.73 -3.99 -22.03
N VAL A 28 -9.23 -4.11 -20.82
CA VAL A 28 -8.25 -5.13 -20.42
C VAL A 28 -8.94 -6.48 -20.37
N PHE A 29 -8.29 -7.51 -20.90
CA PHE A 29 -8.83 -8.88 -21.02
C PHE A 29 -10.17 -8.99 -21.77
N GLY A 30 -10.59 -7.94 -22.50
CA GLY A 30 -11.83 -7.93 -23.26
C GLY A 30 -13.11 -7.74 -22.44
N PHE A 31 -13.03 -7.49 -21.13
CA PHE A 31 -14.21 -7.29 -20.27
C PHE A 31 -14.06 -6.21 -19.20
N MET A 32 -12.84 -5.83 -18.82
CA MET A 32 -12.59 -4.92 -17.69
C MET A 32 -12.06 -3.57 -18.19
N PRO A 33 -12.68 -2.43 -17.83
CA PRO A 33 -12.13 -1.11 -18.16
C PRO A 33 -10.74 -0.90 -17.56
N ILE A 34 -9.85 -0.22 -18.28
CA ILE A 34 -8.48 0.04 -17.85
C ILE A 34 -8.40 0.82 -16.54
N GLY A 35 -9.26 1.82 -16.31
CA GLY A 35 -9.32 2.54 -15.04
C GLY A 35 -9.63 1.60 -13.86
N LEU A 36 -10.55 0.64 -14.05
CA LEU A 36 -10.92 -0.32 -13.02
C LEU A 36 -9.79 -1.32 -12.73
N PHE A 37 -9.10 -1.81 -13.77
CA PHE A 37 -7.91 -2.63 -13.63
C PHE A 37 -6.80 -1.87 -12.88
N TYR A 38 -6.60 -0.59 -13.22
CA TYR A 38 -5.63 0.27 -12.58
C TYR A 38 -5.92 0.48 -11.08
N GLN A 39 -7.17 0.78 -10.69
CA GLN A 39 -7.56 0.85 -9.28
C GLN A 39 -7.34 -0.47 -8.54
N ALA A 40 -7.58 -1.62 -9.19
CA ALA A 40 -7.32 -2.93 -8.60
C ALA A 40 -5.83 -3.13 -8.31
N CYS A 41 -4.95 -2.76 -9.25
CA CYS A 41 -3.50 -2.77 -9.04
C CYS A 41 -3.07 -1.83 -7.91
N ILE A 42 -3.62 -0.62 -7.82
CA ILE A 42 -3.32 0.31 -6.71
C ILE A 42 -3.73 -0.29 -5.36
N SER A 43 -4.90 -0.93 -5.28
CA SER A 43 -5.37 -1.57 -4.05
C SER A 43 -4.44 -2.69 -3.60
N LEU A 44 -3.94 -3.49 -4.56
CA LEU A 44 -2.93 -4.52 -4.29
C LEU A 44 -1.61 -3.91 -3.81
N ALA A 45 -1.14 -2.85 -4.46
CA ALA A 45 0.07 -2.14 -4.05
C ALA A 45 -0.04 -1.51 -2.66
N ALA A 46 -1.22 -1.00 -2.29
CA ALA A 46 -1.49 -0.50 -0.96
C ALA A 46 -1.42 -1.61 0.09
N ALA A 47 -2.01 -2.78 -0.17
CA ALA A 47 -1.92 -3.93 0.72
C ALA A 47 -0.46 -4.38 0.94
N ILE A 48 0.34 -4.46 -0.14
CA ILE A 48 1.77 -4.78 -0.06
C ILE A 48 2.52 -3.72 0.74
N THR A 49 2.23 -2.43 0.51
CA THR A 49 2.86 -1.33 1.24
C THR A 49 2.56 -1.44 2.73
N TRP A 50 1.34 -1.80 3.11
CA TRP A 50 0.97 -2.00 4.50
C TRP A 50 1.67 -3.21 5.13
N TYR A 51 1.80 -4.31 4.39
CA TYR A 51 2.58 -5.48 4.81
C TYR A 51 4.07 -5.15 5.01
N LEU A 52 4.68 -4.37 4.10
CA LEU A 52 6.05 -3.91 4.27
C LEU A 52 6.16 -2.92 5.45
N ALA A 53 5.13 -2.10 5.67
CA ALA A 53 5.08 -1.21 6.82
C ALA A 53 5.06 -1.98 8.14
N THR A 54 4.33 -3.10 8.25
CA THR A 54 4.35 -3.92 9.47
C THR A 54 5.72 -4.58 9.70
N ILE A 55 6.42 -5.02 8.65
CA ILE A 55 7.76 -5.61 8.81
C ILE A 55 8.81 -4.56 9.20
N TYR A 56 8.81 -3.39 8.56
CA TYR A 56 9.90 -2.42 8.69
C TYR A 56 9.63 -1.27 9.67
N SER A 57 8.37 -0.98 9.97
CA SER A 57 7.99 0.15 10.83
C SER A 57 7.47 -0.28 12.18
N TRP A 58 7.15 -1.57 12.38
CA TRP A 58 6.81 -2.11 13.70
C TRP A 58 8.08 -2.17 14.57
N PRO A 59 8.12 -1.46 15.71
CA PRO A 59 9.30 -1.43 16.56
C PRO A 59 9.37 -2.69 17.43
N ALA A 60 10.49 -3.42 17.35
CA ALA A 60 10.79 -4.57 18.21
C ALA A 60 10.96 -4.19 19.70
N GLU A 61 11.09 -2.90 20.02
CA GLU A 61 11.19 -2.40 21.40
C GLU A 61 9.91 -2.66 22.23
N LEU A 62 8.78 -2.92 21.57
CA LEU A 62 7.53 -3.31 22.23
C LEU A 62 7.50 -4.79 22.68
N GLU A 63 8.39 -5.65 22.16
CA GLU A 63 8.48 -7.07 22.57
C GLU A 63 9.30 -7.26 23.87
N GLY A 64 10.01 -6.24 24.34
CA GLY A 64 10.89 -6.32 25.52
C GLY A 64 10.24 -6.06 26.89
N THR A 65 8.94 -5.74 26.95
CA THR A 65 8.25 -5.37 28.21
C THR A 65 7.19 -6.40 28.66
N GLU A 66 7.16 -7.60 28.05
CA GLU A 66 6.36 -8.73 28.57
C GLU A 66 7.14 -9.64 29.54
N GLY A 67 8.24 -9.12 30.12
CA GLY A 67 8.84 -9.68 31.31
C GLY A 67 8.27 -9.00 32.56
N GLY A 68 7.22 -9.58 33.15
CA GLY A 68 6.87 -9.27 34.53
C GLY A 68 8.09 -9.42 35.46
N PRO A 69 8.15 -8.69 36.59
CA PRO A 69 9.33 -8.63 37.44
C PRO A 69 9.83 -10.03 37.85
N GLN A 70 11.14 -10.28 37.69
CA GLN A 70 11.82 -11.45 38.26
C GLN A 70 12.07 -11.29 39.77
N GLN A 71 11.01 -11.12 40.58
CA GLN A 71 11.10 -11.19 42.05
C GLN A 71 10.01 -12.09 42.63
#